data_AF-A0A0C3LAK7-F1
#
_entry.id   AF-A0A0C3LAK7-F1
#
_cell.length_a   1.000
_cell.length_b   1.000
_cell.length_c   1.000
_cell.angle_alpha   90.00
_cell.angle_beta   90.00
_cell.angle_gamma   90.00
#
_symmetry.space_group_name_H-M   'P 1'
#
loop_
_entity.id
_entity.type
_entity.pdbx_description
1 polymer ?
#
loop_
_entity_poly.entity_id
_entity_poly.type
_entity_poly.pdbx_seq_one_letter_code
_entity_poly.pdbx_strand_id
1 'polypeptide(L)'
;MDWITSSLNKVVTGAVAKSVHGAIRRGLRCKQARSWNILRQVEVDIFMLKKGALDRLRLPVDVAEGHLGRFILEIPGTQILSSPSKITIEDLYLLVVPSAGRQHDPGEDEKRMQAAKQERLDSYETLQAQSVAATQIQAGGGDEKTQNAMEIAMTQKIADNLQVYVKNIHIRYEDDVSCPGHPFAAGITLGSFEVETTDKNWMQAFITEKIQSLELHKLAKLNSLSAYFDTDEKSISGLSVEESKATFKSLCRRTQPYPSIHTSTCFWRSSPYFQPSRHQHNPSL
;
A
#
# COMPACT_ATOMS: atom_id res chain seq x y z
N MET A 1 -25.98 23.82 -3.67
CA MET A 1 -25.42 22.46 -3.47
C MET A 1 -24.35 22.12 -4.52
N ASP A 2 -24.53 22.50 -5.80
CA ASP A 2 -23.56 22.18 -6.88
C ASP A 2 -22.16 22.82 -6.73
N TRP A 3 -22.06 23.97 -6.07
CA TRP A 3 -20.76 24.60 -5.83
C TRP A 3 -19.94 23.87 -4.76
N ILE A 4 -20.59 23.29 -3.73
CA ILE A 4 -19.94 22.54 -2.64
C ILE A 4 -19.41 21.21 -3.16
N THR A 5 -20.21 20.48 -3.95
CA THR A 5 -19.77 19.24 -4.61
C THR A 5 -18.65 19.52 -5.62
N SER A 6 -18.65 20.69 -6.28
CA SER A 6 -17.57 21.11 -7.18
C SER A 6 -16.27 21.43 -6.43
N SER A 7 -16.33 22.18 -5.34
CA SER A 7 -15.17 22.51 -4.49
C SER A 7 -14.59 21.26 -3.82
N LEU A 8 -15.41 20.41 -3.23
CA LEU A 8 -14.96 19.16 -2.60
C LEU A 8 -14.36 18.18 -3.60
N ASN A 9 -14.95 18.05 -4.79
CA ASN A 9 -14.34 17.25 -5.84
C ASN A 9 -12.94 17.76 -6.21
N LYS A 10 -12.72 19.08 -6.26
CA LYS A 10 -11.40 19.66 -6.49
C LYS A 10 -10.45 19.39 -5.33
N VAL A 11 -10.92 19.45 -4.09
CA VAL A 11 -10.13 19.16 -2.89
C VAL A 11 -9.73 17.69 -2.85
N VAL A 12 -10.67 16.75 -3.03
CA VAL A 12 -10.41 15.30 -3.02
C VAL A 12 -9.53 14.89 -4.19
N THR A 13 -9.87 15.33 -5.41
CA THR A 13 -9.05 15.04 -6.60
C THR A 13 -7.66 15.67 -6.45
N GLY A 14 -7.55 16.87 -5.88
CA GLY A 14 -6.30 17.56 -5.62
C GLY A 14 -5.44 16.87 -4.55
N ALA A 15 -6.05 16.39 -3.46
CA ALA A 15 -5.38 15.66 -2.39
C ALA A 15 -4.88 14.29 -2.88
N VAL A 16 -5.69 13.58 -3.66
CA VAL A 16 -5.28 12.32 -4.31
C VAL A 16 -4.18 12.60 -5.32
N ALA A 17 -4.33 13.61 -6.19
CA ALA A 17 -3.30 13.98 -7.15
C ALA A 17 -1.97 14.34 -6.46
N LYS A 18 -2.00 15.10 -5.36
CA LYS A 18 -0.81 15.42 -4.56
C LYS A 18 -0.19 14.17 -3.93
N SER A 19 -0.99 13.28 -3.35
CA SER A 19 -0.49 12.05 -2.71
C SER A 19 0.12 11.08 -3.74
N VAL A 20 -0.57 10.91 -4.87
CA VAL A 20 -0.12 10.11 -6.02
C VAL A 20 1.15 10.70 -6.63
N HIS A 21 1.21 12.02 -6.84
CA HIS A 21 2.42 12.70 -7.32
C HIS A 21 3.58 12.64 -6.32
N GLY A 22 3.26 12.68 -5.03
CA GLY A 22 4.21 12.49 -3.92
C GLY A 22 4.88 11.11 -3.94
N ALA A 23 4.15 10.07 -4.35
CA ALA A 23 4.62 8.69 -4.38
C ALA A 23 5.27 8.23 -5.71
N ILE A 24 5.14 9.00 -6.80
CA ILE A 24 5.54 8.57 -8.15
C ILE A 24 6.82 9.25 -8.65
N ARG A 25 7.73 8.45 -9.21
CA ARG A 25 9.02 8.92 -9.76
C ARG A 25 8.93 9.33 -11.24
N ARG A 26 8.13 8.63 -12.07
CA ARG A 26 7.90 8.94 -13.50
C ARG A 26 6.55 8.40 -13.99
N GLY A 27 5.93 9.11 -14.94
CA GLY A 27 4.87 8.57 -15.81
C GLY A 27 3.43 8.77 -15.32
N LEU A 28 3.01 9.99 -14.98
CA LEU A 28 1.58 10.30 -14.87
C LEU A 28 1.01 10.59 -16.26
N ARG A 29 0.17 9.70 -16.79
CA ARG A 29 -0.82 10.07 -17.81
C ARG A 29 -2.19 10.06 -17.15
N CYS A 30 -2.62 11.24 -16.69
CA CYS A 30 -3.97 11.42 -16.17
C CYS A 30 -4.93 11.49 -17.36
N LYS A 31 -5.74 10.45 -17.55
CA LYS A 31 -6.88 10.50 -18.46
C LYS A 31 -8.09 10.87 -17.62
N GLN A 32 -8.42 12.15 -17.60
CA GLN A 32 -9.65 12.59 -16.98
C GLN A 32 -10.81 12.29 -17.94
N ALA A 33 -11.55 11.21 -17.67
CA ALA A 33 -12.77 10.93 -18.41
C ALA A 33 -13.84 11.97 -18.01
N ARG A 34 -14.10 12.93 -18.90
CA ARG A 34 -15.27 13.82 -18.80
C ARG A 34 -16.49 13.06 -19.33
N SER A 35 -17.20 12.34 -18.46
CA SER A 35 -18.50 11.78 -18.80
C SER A 35 -19.63 12.73 -18.40
N TRP A 36 -20.64 12.88 -19.26
CA TRP A 36 -21.73 13.87 -19.16
C TRP A 36 -22.70 13.57 -18.00
N ASN A 37 -22.68 12.39 -17.39
CA ASN A 37 -23.67 12.02 -16.36
C ASN A 37 -23.01 11.53 -15.05
N ILE A 38 -23.04 12.40 -14.02
CA ILE A 38 -23.13 12.11 -12.57
C ILE A 38 -21.95 11.41 -11.87
N LEU A 39 -21.17 10.55 -12.53
CA LEU A 39 -20.01 9.84 -11.98
C LEU A 39 -18.69 10.39 -12.53
N ARG A 40 -17.76 10.74 -11.64
CA ARG A 40 -16.41 11.18 -12.00
C ARG A 40 -15.43 10.05 -11.77
N GLN A 41 -14.79 9.61 -12.84
CA GLN A 41 -13.72 8.60 -12.81
C GLN A 41 -12.40 9.25 -13.21
N VAL A 42 -11.40 9.10 -12.35
CA VAL A 42 -10.02 9.50 -12.62
C VAL A 42 -9.20 8.25 -12.78
N GLU A 43 -8.67 8.04 -13.98
CA GLU A 43 -7.76 6.95 -14.29
C GLU A 43 -6.34 7.49 -14.50
N VAL A 44 -5.39 6.90 -13.79
CA VAL A 44 -3.97 7.22 -13.88
C VAL A 44 -3.22 5.92 -14.13
N ASP A 45 -2.59 5.83 -15.28
CA ASP A 45 -1.60 4.79 -15.54
C ASP A 45 -0.32 5.21 -14.78
N ILE A 46 0.15 4.41 -13.83
CA ILE A 46 1.37 4.68 -13.05
C ILE A 46 2.45 3.71 -13.53
N PHE A 47 3.74 4.03 -13.38
CA PHE A 47 4.80 3.15 -13.89
C PHE A 47 5.99 2.98 -12.97
N MET A 48 6.30 3.95 -12.10
CA MET A 48 7.40 3.82 -11.13
C MET A 48 7.10 4.50 -9.80
N LEU A 49 7.14 3.73 -8.71
CA LEU A 49 7.07 4.24 -7.33
C LEU A 49 8.44 4.81 -6.90
N LYS A 50 8.42 5.79 -6.00
CA LYS A 50 9.64 6.36 -5.40
C LYS A 50 10.28 5.38 -4.42
N LYS A 51 11.61 5.46 -4.28
CA LYS A 51 12.38 4.62 -3.34
C LYS A 51 11.90 4.76 -1.88
N GLY A 52 11.42 5.94 -1.50
CA GLY A 52 10.87 6.22 -0.16
C GLY A 52 9.37 5.94 0.01
N ALA A 53 8.72 5.21 -0.91
CA ALA A 53 7.29 4.91 -0.81
C ALA A 53 6.94 4.09 0.45
N LEU A 54 7.89 3.32 1.00
CA LEU A 54 7.73 2.52 2.21
C LEU A 54 8.33 3.19 3.47
N ASP A 55 8.88 4.40 3.38
CA ASP A 55 9.55 5.08 4.51
C ASP A 55 8.59 5.29 5.70
N ARG A 56 7.29 5.49 5.42
CA ARG A 56 6.24 5.62 6.45
C ARG A 56 6.09 4.37 7.32
N LEU A 57 6.41 3.18 6.78
CA LEU A 57 6.29 1.90 7.48
C LEU A 57 7.48 1.62 8.42
N ARG A 58 8.52 2.48 8.39
CA ARG A 58 9.73 2.36 9.22
C ARG A 58 10.39 0.98 9.16
N LEU A 59 10.38 0.35 8.00
CA LEU A 59 11.04 -0.93 7.77
C LEU A 59 12.49 -0.71 7.33
N PRO A 60 13.45 -1.58 7.71
CA PRO A 60 14.86 -1.48 7.31
C PRO A 60 15.09 -1.99 5.88
N VAL A 61 14.23 -1.57 4.96
CA VAL A 61 14.23 -2.01 3.56
C VAL A 61 13.99 -0.83 2.64
N ASP A 62 14.60 -0.86 1.46
CA ASP A 62 14.42 0.16 0.43
C ASP A 62 13.68 -0.43 -0.76
N VAL A 63 12.86 0.40 -1.43
CA VAL A 63 12.24 0.02 -2.71
C VAL A 63 13.26 0.22 -3.82
N ALA A 64 13.77 -0.88 -4.38
CA ALA A 64 14.64 -0.85 -5.54
C ALA A 64 13.85 -0.44 -6.79
N GLU A 65 12.73 -1.13 -7.03
CA GLU A 65 11.81 -0.89 -8.15
C GLU A 65 10.37 -1.09 -7.67
N GLY A 66 9.44 -0.30 -8.21
CA GLY A 66 8.03 -0.46 -7.87
C GLY A 66 7.16 -0.08 -9.05
N HIS A 67 6.28 -0.99 -9.46
CA HIS A 67 5.35 -0.81 -10.57
C HIS A 67 3.92 -0.82 -10.04
N LEU A 68 3.11 0.11 -10.53
CA LEU A 68 1.69 0.16 -10.26
C LEU A 68 1.01 0.33 -11.60
N GLY A 69 0.35 -0.69 -12.14
CA GLY A 69 -0.18 -0.64 -13.50
C GLY A 69 -1.25 0.45 -13.70
N ARG A 70 -2.33 0.37 -12.92
CA ARG A 70 -3.47 1.28 -13.05
C ARG A 70 -3.99 1.70 -11.69
N PHE A 71 -4.30 2.98 -11.56
CA PHE A 71 -5.04 3.56 -10.44
C PHE A 71 -6.33 4.19 -10.95
N ILE A 72 -7.45 3.77 -10.39
CA ILE A 72 -8.78 4.31 -10.68
C ILE A 72 -9.38 4.86 -9.39
N LEU A 73 -9.78 6.12 -9.40
CA LEU A 73 -10.59 6.72 -8.36
C LEU A 73 -11.97 7.05 -8.94
N GLU A 74 -13.01 6.44 -8.36
CA GLU A 74 -14.40 6.67 -8.70
C GLU A 74 -15.04 7.48 -7.58
N ILE A 75 -15.41 8.73 -7.88
CA ILE A 75 -16.10 9.63 -6.95
C ILE A 75 -17.55 9.78 -7.42
N PRO A 76 -18.53 9.32 -6.61
CA PRO A 76 -19.94 9.59 -6.87
C PRO A 76 -20.18 11.09 -6.73
N GLY A 77 -20.56 11.79 -7.81
CA GLY A 77 -20.56 13.26 -7.86
C GLY A 77 -21.52 13.91 -6.86
N THR A 78 -22.80 14.01 -7.22
CA THR A 78 -23.83 14.58 -6.32
C THR A 78 -24.24 13.62 -5.20
N GLN A 79 -23.88 12.34 -5.34
CA GLN A 79 -24.22 11.26 -4.41
C GLN A 79 -23.08 10.92 -3.44
N ILE A 80 -22.08 11.79 -3.29
CA ILE A 80 -20.91 11.55 -2.42
C ILE A 80 -21.26 11.31 -0.94
N LEU A 81 -22.42 11.82 -0.53
CA LEU A 81 -22.97 11.66 0.82
C LEU A 81 -23.90 10.45 0.98
N SER A 82 -24.16 9.71 -0.10
CA SER A 82 -25.11 8.58 -0.14
C SER A 82 -24.55 7.34 -0.84
N SER A 83 -23.35 7.43 -1.41
CA SER A 83 -22.70 6.36 -2.17
C SER A 83 -21.19 6.40 -1.90
N PRO A 84 -20.53 5.24 -1.73
CA PRO A 84 -19.12 5.19 -1.38
C PRO A 84 -18.22 5.59 -2.55
N SER A 85 -17.11 6.27 -2.25
CA SER A 85 -16.01 6.43 -3.20
C SER A 85 -15.23 5.12 -3.30
N LYS A 86 -14.76 4.79 -4.50
CA LYS A 86 -14.04 3.55 -4.77
C LYS A 86 -12.65 3.82 -5.34
N ILE A 87 -11.65 3.16 -4.77
CA ILE A 87 -10.28 3.12 -5.28
C ILE A 87 -10.01 1.72 -5.81
N THR A 88 -9.57 1.64 -7.05
CA THR A 88 -9.09 0.38 -7.66
C THR A 88 -7.62 0.55 -8.07
N ILE A 89 -6.78 -0.34 -7.59
CA ILE A 89 -5.36 -0.44 -7.94
C ILE A 89 -5.14 -1.79 -8.62
N GLU A 90 -4.55 -1.79 -9.80
CA GLU A 90 -4.24 -3.02 -10.55
C GLU A 90 -2.74 -3.12 -10.82
N ASP A 91 -2.21 -4.35 -10.71
CA ASP A 91 -0.82 -4.71 -10.97
C ASP A 91 0.16 -3.93 -10.07
N LEU A 92 0.16 -4.24 -8.77
CA LEU A 92 1.08 -3.67 -7.78
C LEU A 92 2.28 -4.61 -7.56
N TYR A 93 3.42 -4.26 -8.13
CA TYR A 93 4.67 -5.02 -7.99
C TYR A 93 5.73 -4.20 -7.27
N LEU A 94 6.33 -4.76 -6.23
CA LEU A 94 7.37 -4.12 -5.45
C LEU A 94 8.59 -5.04 -5.38
N LEU A 95 9.74 -4.52 -5.82
CA LEU A 95 11.05 -5.10 -5.57
C LEU A 95 11.69 -4.34 -4.41
N VAL A 96 11.90 -5.05 -3.32
CA VAL A 96 12.43 -4.56 -2.06
C VAL A 96 13.80 -5.19 -1.85
N VAL A 97 14.75 -4.41 -1.37
CA VAL A 97 16.10 -4.87 -1.04
C VAL A 97 16.43 -4.46 0.39
N PRO A 98 17.32 -5.16 1.10
CA PRO A 98 17.80 -4.69 2.39
C PRO A 98 18.37 -3.27 2.23
N SER A 99 18.12 -2.43 3.23
CA SER A 99 18.81 -1.15 3.37
C SER A 99 20.25 -1.38 3.85
N ALA A 100 21.00 -2.25 3.17
CA ALA A 100 22.37 -2.56 3.55
C ALA A 100 23.24 -1.31 3.37
N GLY A 101 23.64 -0.71 4.49
CA GLY A 101 24.69 0.31 4.55
C GLY A 101 24.50 1.49 3.61
N ARG A 102 23.39 2.25 3.75
CA ARG A 102 23.31 3.62 3.19
C ARG A 102 24.64 4.29 3.47
N GLN A 103 25.39 4.66 2.44
CA GLN A 103 26.33 5.77 2.57
C GLN A 103 25.45 6.96 2.95
N HIS A 104 25.39 7.18 4.26
CA HIS A 104 24.53 8.13 4.94
C HIS A 104 25.08 9.49 4.53
N ASP A 105 24.46 10.15 3.55
CA ASP A 105 24.70 11.56 3.36
C ASP A 105 23.99 12.26 4.52
N PRO A 106 24.72 12.83 5.50
CA PRO A 106 24.11 13.46 6.66
C PRO A 106 23.08 14.53 6.27
N GLY A 107 23.20 15.15 5.10
CA GLY A 107 22.22 16.11 4.60
C GLY A 107 20.88 15.52 4.17
N GLU A 108 20.86 14.30 3.60
CA GLU A 108 19.62 13.65 3.20
C GLU A 108 18.88 13.06 4.42
N ASP A 109 19.59 12.57 5.42
CA ASP A 109 18.99 12.08 6.65
C ASP A 109 18.45 13.21 7.54
N GLU A 110 19.12 14.37 7.58
CA GLU A 110 18.57 15.54 8.24
C GLU A 110 17.28 16.03 7.54
N LYS A 111 17.26 16.10 6.20
CA LYS A 111 16.02 16.41 5.46
C LYS A 111 14.92 15.39 5.74
N ARG A 112 15.25 14.10 5.78
CA ARG A 112 14.27 13.04 6.05
C ARG A 112 13.74 13.14 7.48
N MET A 113 14.59 13.47 8.45
CA MET A 113 14.21 13.68 9.84
C MET A 113 13.36 14.94 10.01
N GLN A 114 13.70 16.03 9.32
CA GLN A 114 12.92 17.26 9.28
C GLN A 114 11.56 17.02 8.62
N ALA A 115 11.51 16.30 7.50
CA ALA A 115 10.27 15.92 6.82
C ALA A 115 9.38 15.06 7.73
N ALA A 116 9.95 14.07 8.43
CA ALA A 116 9.21 13.25 9.39
C ALA A 116 8.71 14.07 10.59
N LYS A 117 9.46 15.10 11.03
CA LYS A 117 9.03 16.02 12.09
C LYS A 117 7.90 16.93 11.61
N GLN A 118 8.02 17.48 10.40
CA GLN A 118 7.00 18.33 9.80
C GLN A 118 5.71 17.55 9.57
N GLU A 119 5.80 16.33 9.02
CA GLU A 119 4.63 15.48 8.82
C GLU A 119 3.90 15.18 10.13
N ARG A 120 4.64 14.99 11.23
CA ARG A 120 4.02 14.87 12.55
C ARG A 120 3.28 16.15 12.94
N LEU A 121 3.90 17.32 12.80
CA LEU A 121 3.25 18.61 13.09
C LEU A 121 1.98 18.80 12.25
N ASP A 122 2.07 18.58 10.94
CA ASP A 122 0.95 18.69 10.01
C ASP A 122 -0.21 17.73 10.39
N SER A 123 0.14 16.51 10.83
CA SER A 123 -0.86 15.54 11.30
C SER A 123 -1.57 16.00 12.58
N TYR A 124 -0.84 16.59 13.54
CA TYR A 124 -1.42 17.15 14.76
C TYR A 124 -2.30 18.36 14.46
N GLU A 125 -1.85 19.26 13.59
CA GLU A 125 -2.64 20.43 13.16
C GLU A 125 -3.93 20.01 12.46
N THR A 126 -3.86 18.99 11.60
CA THR A 126 -5.04 18.44 10.91
C THR A 126 -6.04 17.83 11.90
N LEU A 127 -5.57 17.02 12.84
CA LEU A 127 -6.42 16.45 13.90
C LEU A 127 -7.03 17.54 14.79
N GLN A 128 -6.25 18.57 15.12
CA GLN A 128 -6.74 19.70 15.92
C GLN A 128 -7.80 20.48 15.15
N ALA A 129 -7.57 20.80 13.87
CA ALA A 129 -8.55 21.45 13.01
C ALA A 129 -9.86 20.66 12.91
N GLN A 130 -9.76 19.32 12.82
CA GLN A 130 -10.93 18.43 12.85
C GLN A 130 -11.70 18.52 14.18
N SER A 131 -11.00 18.50 15.32
CA SER A 131 -11.63 18.61 16.65
C SER A 131 -12.30 19.97 16.89
N VAL A 132 -11.67 21.06 16.43
CA VAL A 132 -12.20 22.42 16.55
C VAL A 132 -13.41 22.61 15.65
N ALA A 133 -13.36 22.09 14.41
CA ALA A 133 -14.50 22.09 13.50
C ALA A 133 -15.70 21.32 14.06
N ALA A 134 -15.48 20.12 14.63
CA ALA A 134 -16.53 19.32 15.24
C ALA A 134 -17.24 20.06 16.40
N THR A 135 -16.49 20.84 17.18
CA THR A 135 -17.03 21.65 18.29
C THR A 135 -17.79 22.88 17.79
N GLN A 136 -17.39 23.46 16.65
CA GLN A 136 -17.96 24.70 16.12
C GLN A 136 -19.22 24.50 15.27
N ILE A 137 -19.45 23.31 14.71
CA ILE A 137 -20.72 22.95 14.05
C ILE A 137 -21.91 23.10 15.01
N GLN A 138 -21.68 22.96 16.32
CA GLN A 138 -22.71 23.13 17.35
C GLN A 138 -22.92 24.59 17.81
N ALA A 139 -22.03 25.52 17.45
CA ALA A 139 -21.98 26.89 18.00
C ALA A 139 -22.33 28.02 17.02
N GLY A 140 -22.69 27.73 15.76
CA GLY A 140 -23.27 28.71 14.83
C GLY A 140 -22.36 29.91 14.48
N GLY A 141 -21.08 29.68 14.17
CA GLY A 141 -20.15 30.73 13.74
C GLY A 141 -20.33 31.15 12.26
N GLY A 142 -19.89 32.37 11.90
CA GLY A 142 -20.10 32.99 10.58
C GLY A 142 -19.65 32.18 9.34
N ASP A 143 -20.14 32.61 8.17
CA ASP A 143 -20.19 31.84 6.91
C ASP A 143 -18.90 31.12 6.49
N GLU A 144 -17.72 31.75 6.55
CA GLU A 144 -16.45 31.10 6.16
C GLU A 144 -16.02 29.98 7.11
N LYS A 145 -16.27 30.13 8.41
CA LYS A 145 -15.90 29.12 9.42
C LYS A 145 -16.83 27.90 9.36
N THR A 146 -18.10 28.14 9.03
CA THR A 146 -19.09 27.08 8.78
C THR A 146 -18.78 26.32 7.49
N GLN A 147 -18.27 26.98 6.44
CA GLN A 147 -17.81 26.31 5.21
C GLN A 147 -16.65 25.36 5.49
N ASN A 148 -15.61 25.80 6.21
CA ASN A 148 -14.48 24.94 6.57
C ASN A 148 -14.91 23.72 7.41
N ALA A 149 -15.83 23.91 8.36
CA ALA A 149 -16.32 22.80 9.18
C ALA A 149 -17.13 21.78 8.38
N MET A 150 -17.92 22.25 7.40
CA MET A 150 -18.66 21.39 6.48
C MET A 150 -17.72 20.59 5.58
N GLU A 151 -16.65 21.19 5.06
CA GLU A 151 -15.65 20.50 4.23
C GLU A 151 -14.92 19.38 4.99
N ILE A 152 -14.59 19.63 6.26
CA ILE A 152 -13.96 18.64 7.13
C ILE A 152 -14.91 17.45 7.38
N ALA A 153 -16.17 17.70 7.72
CA ALA A 153 -17.15 16.65 7.97
C ALA A 153 -17.41 15.80 6.72
N MET A 154 -17.43 16.41 5.53
CA MET A 154 -17.58 15.66 4.28
C MET A 154 -16.34 14.84 3.93
N THR A 155 -15.14 15.36 4.16
CA THR A 155 -13.89 14.61 3.96
C THR A 155 -13.84 13.37 4.86
N GLN A 156 -14.26 13.51 6.11
CA GLN A 156 -14.35 12.38 7.04
C GLN A 156 -15.35 11.32 6.55
N LYS A 157 -16.55 11.71 6.13
CA LYS A 157 -17.54 10.76 5.58
C LYS A 157 -17.06 10.02 4.34
N ILE A 158 -16.29 10.69 3.49
CA ILE A 158 -15.67 10.08 2.31
C ILE A 158 -14.65 9.04 2.74
N ALA A 159 -13.80 9.35 3.73
CA ALA A 159 -12.82 8.41 4.27
C ALA A 159 -13.48 7.20 4.94
N ASP A 160 -14.55 7.43 5.70
CA ASP A 160 -15.29 6.38 6.42
C ASP A 160 -15.92 5.37 5.45
N ASN A 161 -16.47 5.86 4.33
CA ASN A 161 -17.11 5.03 3.30
C ASN A 161 -16.20 4.65 2.13
N LEU A 162 -14.92 4.96 2.21
CA LEU A 162 -13.97 4.62 1.15
C LEU A 162 -13.84 3.10 1.01
N GLN A 163 -14.06 2.61 -0.20
CA GLN A 163 -13.84 1.22 -0.58
C GLN A 163 -12.54 1.10 -1.38
N VAL A 164 -11.73 0.10 -1.07
CA VAL A 164 -10.40 -0.08 -1.67
C VAL A 164 -10.31 -1.48 -2.24
N TYR A 165 -9.93 -1.58 -3.51
CA TYR A 165 -9.71 -2.83 -4.22
C TYR A 165 -8.31 -2.81 -4.83
N VAL A 166 -7.47 -3.75 -4.45
CA VAL A 166 -6.11 -3.90 -4.98
C VAL A 166 -5.98 -5.28 -5.58
N LYS A 167 -5.55 -5.37 -6.84
CA LYS A 167 -5.43 -6.63 -7.58
C LYS A 167 -4.01 -6.87 -8.04
N ASN A 168 -3.64 -8.15 -8.13
CA ASN A 168 -2.35 -8.63 -8.61
C ASN A 168 -1.19 -7.97 -7.84
N ILE A 169 -1.16 -8.20 -6.54
CA ILE A 169 -0.10 -7.70 -5.67
C ILE A 169 1.04 -8.72 -5.65
N HIS A 170 2.26 -8.26 -5.81
CA HIS A 170 3.46 -9.06 -5.61
C HIS A 170 4.55 -8.19 -4.98
N ILE A 171 4.93 -8.52 -3.75
CA ILE A 171 6.05 -7.90 -3.05
C ILE A 171 7.17 -8.94 -2.99
N ARG A 172 8.31 -8.64 -3.59
CA ARG A 172 9.49 -9.48 -3.60
C ARG A 172 10.62 -8.77 -2.89
N TYR A 173 11.21 -9.43 -1.91
CA TYR A 173 12.43 -9.08 -1.21
C TYR A 173 13.59 -9.85 -1.83
N GLU A 174 14.67 -9.17 -2.20
CA GLU A 174 15.91 -9.79 -2.68
C GLU A 174 17.07 -9.38 -1.79
N ASP A 175 17.92 -10.33 -1.44
CA ASP A 175 19.06 -10.11 -0.55
C ASP A 175 20.27 -10.91 -1.01
N ASP A 176 21.32 -10.19 -1.37
CA ASP A 176 22.63 -10.71 -1.77
C ASP A 176 23.74 -10.33 -0.76
N VAL A 177 23.39 -9.61 0.31
CA VAL A 177 24.35 -9.08 1.28
C VAL A 177 24.39 -9.93 2.55
N SER A 178 23.24 -10.40 3.04
CA SER A 178 23.13 -11.12 4.30
C SER A 178 23.79 -12.50 4.26
N CYS A 179 23.86 -13.13 3.09
CA CYS A 179 24.48 -14.45 2.88
C CYS A 179 25.40 -14.41 1.64
N PRO A 180 26.66 -13.97 1.81
CA PRO A 180 27.60 -13.87 0.69
C PRO A 180 27.76 -15.21 -0.04
N GLY A 181 27.59 -15.18 -1.36
CA GLY A 181 27.66 -16.38 -2.22
C GLY A 181 26.35 -17.15 -2.37
N HIS A 182 25.32 -16.83 -1.57
CA HIS A 182 23.99 -17.44 -1.62
C HIS A 182 22.90 -16.36 -1.62
N PRO A 183 22.74 -15.61 -2.73
CA PRO A 183 21.66 -14.63 -2.83
C PRO A 183 20.32 -15.34 -2.76
N PHE A 184 19.33 -14.75 -2.10
CA PHE A 184 18.01 -15.34 -2.00
C PHE A 184 16.93 -14.30 -2.27
N ALA A 185 15.74 -14.79 -2.60
CA ALA A 185 14.58 -13.96 -2.78
C ALA A 185 13.37 -14.54 -2.04
N ALA A 186 12.74 -13.71 -1.22
CA ALA A 186 11.48 -14.06 -0.57
C ALA A 186 10.38 -13.20 -1.17
N GLY A 187 9.15 -13.70 -1.25
CA GLY A 187 8.07 -12.87 -1.76
C GLY A 187 6.71 -13.28 -1.25
N ILE A 188 5.79 -12.33 -1.30
CA ILE A 188 4.38 -12.50 -1.01
C ILE A 188 3.60 -12.09 -2.26
N THR A 189 2.67 -12.94 -2.68
CA THR A 189 1.72 -12.63 -3.76
C THR A 189 0.30 -12.67 -3.22
N LEU A 190 -0.53 -11.77 -3.72
CA LEU A 190 -1.94 -11.71 -3.35
C LEU A 190 -2.76 -11.37 -4.60
N GLY A 191 -3.72 -12.24 -4.93
CA GLY A 191 -4.58 -12.09 -6.10
C GLY A 191 -5.47 -10.85 -5.99
N SER A 192 -6.19 -10.71 -4.87
CA SER A 192 -6.89 -9.48 -4.54
C SER A 192 -6.92 -9.19 -3.04
N PHE A 193 -6.95 -7.88 -2.73
CA PHE A 193 -7.20 -7.31 -1.42
C PHE A 193 -8.36 -6.33 -1.55
N GLU A 194 -9.41 -6.52 -0.77
CA GLU A 194 -10.64 -5.73 -0.87
C GLU A 194 -11.03 -5.26 0.52
N VAL A 195 -11.26 -3.96 0.68
CA VAL A 195 -11.71 -3.35 1.93
C VAL A 195 -13.01 -2.63 1.67
N GLU A 196 -14.06 -3.08 2.35
CA GLU A 196 -15.40 -2.55 2.22
C GLU A 196 -15.94 -2.15 3.59
N THR A 197 -16.71 -1.07 3.64
CA THR A 197 -17.44 -0.68 4.84
C THR A 197 -18.68 -1.57 5.00
N THR A 198 -18.92 -2.06 6.21
CA THR A 198 -20.00 -2.99 6.53
C THR A 198 -20.85 -2.51 7.69
N ASP A 199 -22.03 -3.08 7.83
CA ASP A 199 -22.83 -2.97 9.04
C ASP A 199 -22.34 -3.95 10.14
N LYS A 200 -23.02 -3.94 11.28
CA LYS A 200 -22.79 -4.85 12.41
C LYS A 200 -22.95 -6.34 12.09
N ASN A 201 -23.61 -6.66 10.97
CA ASN A 201 -23.82 -8.04 10.51
C ASN A 201 -22.82 -8.43 9.42
N TRP A 202 -21.79 -7.62 9.18
CA TRP A 202 -20.77 -7.81 8.14
C TRP A 202 -21.32 -7.80 6.71
N MET A 203 -22.49 -7.19 6.52
CA MET A 203 -23.08 -6.94 5.21
C MET A 203 -22.62 -5.58 4.70
N GLN A 204 -22.29 -5.50 3.40
CA GLN A 204 -21.83 -4.26 2.78
C GLN A 204 -22.89 -3.15 2.96
N ALA A 205 -22.48 -2.04 3.55
CA ALA A 205 -23.37 -0.94 3.89
C ALA A 205 -22.68 0.42 3.76
N PHE A 206 -23.47 1.44 3.47
CA PHE A 206 -23.02 2.84 3.47
C PHE A 206 -23.38 3.50 4.80
N ILE A 207 -22.39 4.05 5.49
CA ILE A 207 -22.59 4.74 6.77
C ILE A 207 -23.31 6.06 6.52
N THR A 208 -24.57 6.10 6.93
CA THR A 208 -25.39 7.31 6.98
C THR A 208 -25.43 7.86 8.41
N GLU A 209 -25.55 9.17 8.60
CA GLU A 209 -25.53 9.87 9.90
C GLU A 209 -26.47 9.28 10.99
N LYS A 210 -27.48 8.49 10.60
CA LYS A 210 -28.40 7.82 11.52
C LYS A 210 -27.81 6.60 12.25
N ILE A 211 -26.60 6.16 11.93
CA ILE A 211 -25.90 5.12 12.70
C ILE A 211 -25.32 5.78 13.95
N GLN A 212 -26.19 6.01 14.92
CA GLN A 212 -25.94 6.55 16.27
C GLN A 212 -25.13 5.57 17.17
N SER A 213 -24.37 4.65 16.61
CA SER A 213 -23.55 3.71 17.36
C SER A 213 -22.11 3.83 16.90
N LEU A 214 -21.22 4.05 17.87
CA LEU A 214 -19.76 4.28 17.81
C LEU A 214 -18.92 3.20 17.09
N GLU A 215 -19.53 2.35 16.25
CA GLU A 215 -18.91 1.13 15.73
C GLU A 215 -18.89 1.14 14.19
N LEU A 216 -17.80 1.70 13.65
CA LEU A 216 -17.46 1.59 12.23
C LEU A 216 -16.82 0.22 11.96
N HIS A 217 -17.42 -0.55 11.05
CA HIS A 217 -16.91 -1.86 10.66
C HIS A 217 -16.34 -1.78 9.23
N LYS A 218 -15.10 -2.26 9.06
CA LYS A 218 -14.49 -2.48 7.75
C LYS A 218 -14.14 -3.96 7.61
N LEU A 219 -14.62 -4.58 6.54
CA LEU A 219 -14.33 -5.96 6.19
C LEU A 219 -13.20 -5.98 5.16
N ALA A 220 -12.08 -6.62 5.50
CA ALA A 220 -10.98 -6.87 4.59
C ALA A 220 -11.01 -8.31 4.07
N LYS A 221 -11.04 -8.50 2.75
CA LYS A 221 -11.02 -9.80 2.08
C LYS A 221 -9.68 -9.97 1.36
N LEU A 222 -9.03 -11.11 1.57
CA LEU A 222 -7.78 -11.48 0.91
C LEU A 222 -8.06 -12.72 0.06
N ASN A 223 -7.67 -12.69 -1.21
CA ASN A 223 -7.81 -13.82 -2.13
C ASN A 223 -6.47 -14.23 -2.72
N SER A 224 -6.21 -15.54 -2.75
CA SER A 224 -4.98 -16.15 -3.27
C SER A 224 -3.70 -15.57 -2.66
N LEU A 225 -3.65 -15.50 -1.32
CA LEU A 225 -2.42 -15.15 -0.59
C LEU A 225 -1.43 -16.33 -0.69
N SER A 226 -0.21 -16.06 -1.15
CA SER A 226 0.87 -17.02 -1.12
C SER A 226 2.18 -16.34 -0.73
N ALA A 227 3.11 -17.13 -0.21
CA ALA A 227 4.48 -16.72 0.06
C ALA A 227 5.44 -17.75 -0.53
N TYR A 228 6.63 -17.30 -0.91
CA TYR A 228 7.70 -18.15 -1.41
C TYR A 228 9.05 -17.66 -0.90
N PHE A 229 10.03 -18.57 -0.95
CA PHE A 229 11.42 -18.31 -0.60
C PHE A 229 12.30 -19.12 -1.56
N ASP A 230 12.96 -18.43 -2.47
CA ASP A 230 13.83 -18.99 -3.49
C ASP A 230 15.29 -18.75 -3.09
N THR A 231 16.11 -19.81 -3.11
CA THR A 231 17.55 -19.75 -2.82
C THR A 231 18.35 -19.68 -4.11
N ASP A 232 19.51 -19.04 -4.07
CA ASP A 232 20.44 -18.90 -5.19
C ASP A 232 19.81 -18.26 -6.44
N GLU A 233 18.90 -17.31 -6.21
CA GLU A 233 18.12 -16.65 -7.25
C GLU A 233 18.79 -15.35 -7.72
N LYS A 234 18.68 -15.05 -9.01
CA LYS A 234 19.23 -13.80 -9.57
C LYS A 234 18.32 -12.61 -9.27
N SER A 235 18.93 -11.44 -9.14
CA SER A 235 18.17 -10.21 -8.93
C SER A 235 17.37 -9.83 -10.17
N ILE A 236 16.12 -9.39 -9.95
CA ILE A 236 15.25 -8.80 -10.98
C ILE A 236 15.63 -7.33 -11.24
N SER A 237 16.41 -6.72 -10.36
CA SER A 237 16.81 -5.32 -10.49
C SER A 237 17.60 -5.05 -11.78
N GLY A 238 17.29 -3.93 -12.44
CA GLY A 238 17.98 -3.51 -13.66
C GLY A 238 17.42 -4.08 -14.96
N LEU A 239 16.41 -4.95 -14.90
CA LEU A 239 15.65 -5.35 -16.09
C LEU A 239 14.83 -4.18 -16.65
N SER A 240 14.39 -4.28 -17.92
CA SER A 240 13.42 -3.31 -18.44
C SER A 240 12.08 -3.43 -17.70
N VAL A 241 11.29 -2.35 -17.72
CA VAL A 241 9.97 -2.32 -17.06
C VAL A 241 9.05 -3.45 -17.55
N GLU A 242 9.14 -3.81 -18.83
CA GLU A 242 8.31 -4.85 -19.43
C GLU A 242 8.76 -6.25 -18.98
N GLU A 243 10.07 -6.50 -18.96
CA GLU A 243 10.65 -7.75 -18.48
C GLU A 243 10.42 -7.95 -16.99
N SER A 244 10.65 -6.92 -16.18
CA SER A 244 10.38 -6.94 -14.73
C SER A 244 8.92 -7.31 -14.47
N LYS A 245 7.97 -6.63 -15.13
CA LYS A 245 6.52 -6.95 -15.05
C LYS A 245 6.22 -8.39 -15.47
N ALA A 246 6.82 -8.88 -16.56
CA ALA A 246 6.62 -10.24 -17.03
C ALA A 246 7.12 -11.27 -16.01
N THR A 247 8.27 -11.00 -15.37
CA THR A 247 8.84 -11.84 -14.31
C THR A 247 7.95 -11.84 -13.06
N PHE A 248 7.49 -10.68 -12.59
CA PHE A 248 6.54 -10.61 -11.48
C PHE A 248 5.25 -11.41 -11.77
N LYS A 249 4.71 -11.31 -12.98
CA LYS A 249 3.51 -12.05 -13.41
C LYS A 249 3.75 -13.56 -13.53
N SER A 250 4.91 -14.00 -13.98
CA SER A 250 5.22 -15.42 -14.14
C SER A 250 5.40 -16.11 -12.77
N LEU A 251 6.01 -15.41 -11.81
CA LEU A 251 6.17 -15.89 -10.44
C LEU A 251 4.82 -16.02 -9.72
N CYS A 252 3.87 -15.10 -9.94
CA CYS A 252 2.50 -15.24 -9.40
C CYS A 252 1.75 -16.48 -9.94
N ARG A 253 2.13 -17.00 -11.11
CA ARG A 253 1.49 -18.17 -11.76
C ARG A 253 2.11 -19.52 -11.38
N ARG A 254 3.25 -19.54 -10.68
CA ARG A 254 3.91 -20.80 -10.26
C ARG A 254 3.16 -21.54 -9.15
N THR A 255 2.14 -20.94 -8.53
CA THR A 255 1.16 -21.63 -7.67
C THR A 255 0.16 -22.46 -8.50
N GLN A 256 0.66 -23.38 -9.32
CA GLN A 256 -0.12 -24.55 -9.70
C GLN A 256 -0.39 -25.36 -8.43
N PRO A 257 -1.54 -26.04 -8.29
CA PRO A 257 -1.73 -26.99 -7.20
C PRO A 257 -0.57 -27.99 -7.27
N TYR A 258 0.15 -28.14 -6.16
CA TYR A 258 1.07 -29.26 -6.01
C TYR A 258 0.34 -30.52 -6.48
N PRO A 259 0.89 -31.33 -7.41
CA PRO A 259 0.34 -32.65 -7.63
C PRO A 259 0.34 -33.33 -6.26
N SER A 260 -0.82 -33.80 -5.82
CA SER A 260 -1.02 -34.46 -4.53
C SER A 260 0.13 -35.43 -4.31
N ILE A 261 1.03 -35.07 -3.39
CA ILE A 261 2.15 -35.93 -3.01
C ILE A 261 1.50 -37.13 -2.35
N HIS A 262 1.41 -38.23 -3.10
CA HIS A 262 1.32 -39.54 -2.49
C HIS A 262 2.46 -39.62 -1.47
N THR A 263 2.08 -39.81 -0.22
CA THR A 263 2.98 -40.06 0.91
C THR A 263 4.06 -41.04 0.48
N SER A 264 5.30 -40.56 0.42
CA SER A 264 6.49 -41.40 0.39
C SER A 264 7.58 -40.65 1.13
N THR A 265 7.52 -40.80 2.45
CA THR A 265 8.65 -40.89 3.38
C THR A 265 9.91 -40.14 2.97
N CYS A 266 10.07 -38.92 3.50
CA CYS A 266 11.35 -38.22 3.50
C CYS A 266 12.38 -39.03 4.32
N PHE A 267 13.18 -39.85 3.65
CA PHE A 267 14.43 -40.36 4.21
C PHE A 267 15.46 -39.23 4.18
N TRP A 268 15.77 -38.68 5.35
CA TRP A 268 17.01 -37.93 5.56
C TRP A 268 18.19 -38.90 5.35
N ARG A 269 18.80 -38.89 4.16
CA ARG A 269 20.14 -39.46 3.95
C ARG A 269 21.15 -38.36 4.26
N SER A 270 21.80 -38.47 5.42
CA SER A 270 23.04 -37.78 5.73
C SER A 270 24.11 -38.14 4.67
N SER A 271 24.67 -37.13 4.02
CA SER A 271 25.86 -37.28 3.16
C SER A 271 27.10 -37.61 4.04
N PRO A 272 28.07 -38.45 3.60
CA PRO A 272 29.08 -39.04 4.48
C PRO A 272 30.31 -38.17 4.78
N TYR A 273 30.36 -36.91 4.37
CA TYR A 273 31.57 -36.09 4.46
C TYR A 273 31.42 -34.95 5.48
N PHE A 274 31.36 -35.32 6.76
CA PHE A 274 31.66 -34.38 7.84
C PHE A 274 32.25 -35.17 9.01
N GLN A 275 33.59 -35.26 9.08
CA GLN A 275 34.29 -35.71 10.28
C GLN A 275 34.68 -34.48 11.12
N PRO A 276 34.16 -34.31 12.34
CA PRO A 276 34.71 -33.35 13.27
C PRO A 276 35.90 -34.00 14.01
N SER A 277 37.06 -33.34 13.95
CA SER A 277 38.27 -33.70 14.68
C SER A 277 38.03 -33.63 16.20
N ARG A 278 37.98 -34.79 16.88
CA ARG A 278 38.02 -34.85 18.35
C ARG A 278 39.46 -34.63 18.82
N HIS A 279 39.71 -33.50 19.47
CA HIS A 279 40.85 -33.37 20.38
C HIS A 279 40.61 -34.29 21.59
N GLN A 280 41.45 -35.31 21.75
CA GLN A 280 41.55 -36.09 22.99
C GLN A 280 42.42 -35.32 23.98
N HIS A 281 41.81 -34.83 25.06
CA HIS A 281 42.54 -34.48 26.28
C HIS A 281 42.71 -35.77 27.10
N ASN A 282 43.96 -36.20 27.29
CA ASN A 282 44.32 -37.30 28.17
C ASN A 282 44.77 -36.71 29.52
N PRO A 283 44.19 -37.09 30.67
CA PRO A 283 44.76 -36.73 31.95
C PRO A 283 45.80 -37.79 32.35
N SER A 284 47.01 -37.34 32.68
CA SER A 284 48.03 -38.17 33.33
C SER A 284 48.40 -37.51 34.66
N LEU A 285 48.28 -38.34 35.71
CA LEU A 285 48.69 -38.19 37.11
C LEU A 285 47.81 -37.30 38.01
#